data_AF-A0A1G8Z0Q1-F1
#
_entry.id   AF-A0A1G8Z0Q1-F1
#
_cell.length_a   1.000
_cell.length_b   1.000
_cell.length_c   1.000
_cell.angle_alpha   90.00
_cell.angle_beta   90.00
_cell.angle_gamma   90.00
#
_symmetry.space_group_name_H-M   'P 1'
#
loop_
_entity.id
_entity.type
_entity.pdbx_description
1 polymer ?
#
loop_
_entity_poly.entity_id
_entity_poly.type
_entity_poly.pdbx_seq_one_letter_code
_entity_poly.pdbx_strand_id
1 'polypeptide(L)'
;MAARPPSNDIDDEPDATEFGIVALDAAVDDWDVSFPITRRELADSYGEKRLAVGPSGHEVSLDSILADCPRETFERKQELLNELHPIFEERRERISGSILSRLRAMVPF
;
A
#
# COMPACT_ATOMS: atom_id res chain seq x y z
N MET A 1 0.40 3.73 45.82
CA MET A 1 0.78 4.14 44.46
C MET A 1 0.49 2.97 43.54
N ALA A 2 -0.59 3.01 42.77
CA ALA A 2 -0.89 1.98 41.78
C ALA A 2 -0.21 2.40 40.46
N ALA A 3 0.72 1.58 39.99
CA ALA A 3 1.35 1.78 38.69
C ALA A 3 0.29 1.59 37.59
N ARG A 4 0.19 2.57 36.69
CA ARG A 4 -0.62 2.48 35.46
C ARG A 4 0.01 1.37 34.58
N PRO A 5 -0.75 0.40 34.06
CA PRO A 5 -0.21 -0.54 33.08
C PRO A 5 0.20 0.23 31.83
N PRO A 6 1.27 -0.16 31.12
CA PRO A 6 1.54 0.41 29.81
C PRO A 6 0.33 0.13 28.92
N SER A 7 -0.23 1.19 28.31
CA SER A 7 -1.12 1.02 27.17
C SER A 7 -0.32 0.30 26.11
N ASN A 8 -0.67 -0.94 25.84
CA ASN A 8 -0.27 -1.60 24.61
C ASN A 8 -0.91 -0.77 23.51
N ASP A 9 -0.11 -0.02 22.75
CA ASP A 9 -0.51 0.51 21.45
C ASP A 9 -0.97 -0.71 20.64
N ILE A 10 -2.28 -0.93 20.61
CA ILE A 10 -2.89 -2.05 19.91
C ILE A 10 -2.92 -1.65 18.45
N ASP A 11 -1.95 -2.19 17.73
CA ASP A 11 -2.01 -2.52 16.31
C ASP A 11 -2.70 -1.48 15.42
N ASP A 12 -1.90 -0.53 14.93
CA ASP A 12 -2.05 0.03 13.58
C ASP A 12 -1.59 -1.02 12.52
N GLU A 13 -1.77 -2.30 12.82
CA GLU A 13 -1.53 -3.39 11.90
C GLU A 13 -2.82 -3.47 11.05
N PRO A 14 -2.76 -3.22 9.74
CA PRO A 14 -3.96 -3.13 8.91
C PRO A 14 -4.81 -4.39 9.08
N ASP A 15 -6.12 -4.23 9.27
CA ASP A 15 -7.04 -5.36 9.41
C ASP A 15 -6.78 -6.30 8.23
N ALA A 16 -6.75 -7.61 8.47
CA ALA A 16 -6.18 -8.62 7.55
C ALA A 16 -6.92 -8.78 6.20
N THR A 17 -7.75 -7.80 5.83
CA THR A 17 -8.49 -7.65 4.57
C THR A 17 -8.11 -6.37 3.81
N GLU A 18 -7.42 -5.40 4.43
CA GLU A 18 -7.10 -4.09 3.85
C GLU A 18 -5.73 -4.11 3.15
N PHE A 19 -5.70 -4.64 1.93
CA PHE A 19 -4.49 -4.66 1.09
C PHE A 19 -4.75 -4.06 -0.29
N GLY A 20 -3.67 -3.65 -0.96
CA GLY A 20 -3.70 -3.12 -2.31
C GLY A 20 -4.52 -1.84 -2.39
N ILE A 21 -5.50 -1.83 -3.29
CA ILE A 21 -6.36 -0.66 -3.50
C ILE A 21 -7.25 -0.33 -2.30
N VAL A 22 -7.61 -1.32 -1.48
CA VAL A 22 -8.41 -1.10 -0.26
C VAL A 22 -7.56 -0.38 0.78
N ALA A 23 -6.30 -0.80 0.95
CA ALA A 23 -5.34 -0.10 1.80
C ALA A 23 -5.11 1.33 1.32
N LEU A 24 -4.96 1.53 0.01
CA LEU A 24 -4.82 2.87 -0.57
C LEU A 24 -6.10 3.72 -0.36
N ASP A 25 -7.29 3.14 -0.52
CA ASP A 25 -8.57 3.83 -0.33
C ASP A 25 -8.72 4.35 1.10
N ALA A 26 -8.45 3.49 2.09
CA ALA A 26 -8.45 3.86 3.51
C ALA A 26 -7.38 4.91 3.82
N ALA A 27 -6.15 4.72 3.31
CA ALA A 27 -5.04 5.64 3.54
C ALA A 27 -5.30 7.04 2.97
N VAL A 28 -5.91 7.13 1.79
CA VAL A 28 -6.26 8.41 1.16
C VAL A 28 -7.32 9.16 1.96
N ASP A 29 -8.26 8.46 2.60
CA ASP A 29 -9.22 9.09 3.51
C ASP A 29 -8.57 9.53 4.83
N ASP A 30 -7.70 8.70 5.41
CA ASP A 30 -6.95 9.02 6.65
C ASP A 30 -6.06 10.24 6.48
N TRP A 31 -5.41 10.37 5.31
CA TRP A 31 -4.54 11.49 5.00
C TRP A 31 -5.30 12.76 4.58
N ASP A 32 -6.64 12.70 4.52
CA ASP A 32 -7.50 13.81 4.10
C ASP A 32 -7.05 14.44 2.76
N VAL A 33 -6.71 13.57 1.79
CA VAL A 33 -6.19 14.02 0.50
C VAL A 33 -7.26 14.80 -0.25
N SER A 34 -6.97 16.07 -0.51
CA SER A 34 -7.82 16.93 -1.32
C SER A 34 -7.56 16.74 -2.82
N PHE A 35 -8.62 16.80 -3.62
CA PHE A 35 -8.57 16.72 -5.08
C PHE A 35 -9.08 18.03 -5.71
N PRO A 36 -8.55 18.45 -6.88
CA PRO A 36 -7.55 17.76 -7.69
C PRO A 36 -6.13 17.79 -7.08
N ILE A 37 -5.34 16.76 -7.37
CA ILE A 37 -3.95 16.64 -6.89
C ILE A 37 -3.04 16.09 -7.98
N THR A 38 -1.80 16.55 -8.05
CA THR A 38 -0.79 16.00 -8.97
C THR A 38 -0.06 14.81 -8.36
N ARG A 39 0.43 13.91 -9.22
CA ARG A 39 1.31 12.80 -8.83
C ARG A 39 2.53 13.29 -8.05
N ARG A 40 3.07 14.45 -8.42
CA ARG A 40 4.21 15.07 -7.74
C ARG A 40 3.84 15.55 -6.33
N GLU A 41 2.72 16.27 -6.17
CA GLU A 41 2.26 16.72 -4.85
C GLU A 41 1.94 15.53 -3.92
N LEU A 42 1.34 14.47 -4.48
CA LEU A 42 1.06 13.23 -3.77
C LEU A 42 2.35 12.53 -3.32
N ALA A 43 3.37 12.46 -4.19
CA ALA A 43 4.67 11.90 -3.85
C ALA A 43 5.43 12.73 -2.82
N ASP A 44 5.40 14.06 -2.94
CA ASP A 44 6.07 14.98 -2.01
C ASP A 44 5.46 14.91 -0.61
N SER A 45 4.13 14.80 -0.53
CA SER A 45 3.40 14.79 0.75
C SER A 45 3.33 13.40 1.39
N TYR A 46 3.18 12.34 0.59
CA TYR A 46 2.84 10.99 1.06
C TYR A 46 3.71 9.88 0.49
N GLY A 47 4.73 10.19 -0.31
CA GLY A 47 5.53 9.20 -1.03
C GLY A 47 6.24 8.19 -0.11
N GLU A 48 6.65 8.61 1.09
CA GLU A 48 7.32 7.73 2.06
C GLU A 48 6.36 6.78 2.80
N LYS A 49 5.05 7.02 2.72
CA LYS A 49 4.03 6.17 3.36
C LYS A 49 4.04 4.79 2.73
N ARG A 50 3.91 3.76 3.57
CA ARG A 50 3.90 2.36 3.15
C ARG A 50 2.47 1.86 3.05
N LEU A 51 2.19 1.09 2.01
CA LEU A 51 0.90 0.49 1.73
C LEU A 51 1.09 -1.01 1.56
N ALA A 52 0.26 -1.78 2.26
CA ALA A 52 0.28 -3.23 2.16
C ALA A 52 -0.24 -3.68 0.79
N VAL A 53 0.50 -4.56 0.11
CA VAL A 53 0.24 -5.01 -1.28
C VAL A 53 -0.44 -6.38 -1.32
N GLY A 54 -0.39 -7.14 -0.23
CA GLY A 54 -1.03 -8.45 -0.16
C GLY A 54 -0.97 -9.10 1.22
N PRO A 55 -1.58 -10.28 1.36
CA PRO A 55 -1.84 -10.92 2.65
C PRO A 55 -0.58 -11.41 3.38
N SER A 56 0.56 -11.47 2.69
CA SER A 56 1.83 -11.90 3.29
C SER A 56 2.53 -10.78 4.10
N GLY A 57 1.86 -9.65 4.34
CA GLY A 57 2.43 -8.51 5.08
C GLY A 57 3.50 -7.73 4.29
N HIS A 58 3.51 -7.86 2.97
CA HIS A 58 4.45 -7.09 2.14
C HIS A 58 3.90 -5.69 1.88
N GLU A 59 4.71 -4.69 2.20
CA GLU A 59 4.39 -3.29 1.95
C GLU A 59 5.32 -2.69 0.88
N VAL A 60 4.83 -1.67 0.19
CA VAL A 60 5.62 -0.84 -0.71
C VAL A 60 5.35 0.63 -0.43
N SER A 61 6.32 1.50 -0.72
CA SER A 61 6.11 2.94 -0.60
C SER A 61 5.18 3.46 -1.69
N LEU A 62 4.37 4.46 -1.37
CA LEU A 62 3.53 5.13 -2.35
C LEU A 62 4.38 5.74 -3.49
N ASP A 63 5.54 6.30 -3.18
CA ASP A 63 6.47 6.83 -4.20
C ASP A 63 6.87 5.76 -5.22
N SER A 64 7.15 4.54 -4.76
CA SER A 64 7.49 3.42 -5.66
C SER A 64 6.32 3.04 -6.58
N ILE A 65 5.08 3.19 -6.12
CA ILE A 65 3.88 2.91 -6.94
C ILE A 65 3.65 4.06 -7.92
N LEU A 66 3.80 5.30 -7.46
CA LEU A 66 3.63 6.50 -8.29
C LEU A 66 4.73 6.62 -9.36
N ALA A 67 5.90 6.04 -9.16
CA ALA A 67 6.95 5.98 -10.18
C ALA A 67 6.50 5.22 -11.45
N ASP A 68 5.65 4.20 -11.28
CA ASP A 68 5.09 3.39 -12.37
C ASP A 68 3.78 3.98 -12.93
N CYS A 69 3.24 5.05 -12.32
CA CYS A 69 2.00 5.68 -12.75
C CYS A 69 2.22 6.67 -13.91
N PRO A 70 1.61 6.46 -15.08
CA PRO A 70 1.78 7.35 -16.23
C PRO A 70 1.00 8.66 -16.09
N ARG A 71 -0.01 8.70 -15.20
CA ARG A 71 -0.90 9.85 -15.04
C ARG A 71 -0.30 10.90 -14.11
N GLU A 72 -0.33 12.16 -14.52
CA GLU A 72 0.30 13.25 -13.75
C GLU A 72 -0.66 13.98 -12.81
N THR A 73 -1.98 13.91 -13.04
CA THR A 73 -2.99 14.62 -12.24
C THR A 73 -4.22 13.76 -12.07
N PHE A 74 -4.78 13.81 -10.86
CA PHE A 74 -5.97 13.09 -10.46
C PHE A 74 -7.05 14.09 -10.08
N GLU A 75 -8.19 14.04 -10.78
CA GLU A 75 -9.31 14.95 -10.52
C GLU A 75 -10.15 14.52 -9.31
N ARG A 76 -10.14 13.23 -8.97
CA ARG A 76 -10.94 12.63 -7.90
C ARG A 76 -10.24 11.40 -7.33
N LYS A 77 -10.59 11.04 -6.09
CA LYS A 77 -10.12 9.82 -5.42
C LYS A 77 -10.26 8.57 -6.27
N GLN A 78 -11.45 8.32 -6.81
CA GLN A 78 -11.72 7.11 -7.60
C GLN A 78 -10.84 7.00 -8.85
N GLU A 79 -10.42 8.14 -9.42
CA GLU A 79 -9.51 8.16 -10.56
C GLU A 79 -8.11 7.70 -10.14
N LEU A 80 -7.58 8.23 -9.03
CA LEU A 80 -6.31 7.76 -8.45
C LEU A 80 -6.34 6.25 -8.19
N LEU A 81 -7.40 5.76 -7.54
CA LEU A 81 -7.56 4.34 -7.21
C LEU A 81 -7.55 3.48 -8.47
N ASN A 82 -8.34 3.83 -9.49
CA ASN A 82 -8.41 3.07 -10.73
C ASN A 82 -7.06 3.00 -11.47
N GLU A 83 -6.30 4.11 -11.50
CA GLU A 83 -4.99 4.15 -12.17
C GLU A 83 -3.94 3.34 -11.42
N LEU A 84 -3.97 3.33 -10.08
CA LEU A 84 -3.01 2.59 -9.27
C LEU A 84 -3.38 1.11 -9.10
N HIS A 85 -4.65 0.73 -9.28
CA HIS A 85 -5.10 -0.67 -9.18
C HIS A 85 -4.22 -1.64 -9.97
N PRO A 86 -4.02 -1.49 -11.30
CA PRO A 86 -3.23 -2.44 -12.06
C PRO A 86 -1.76 -2.51 -11.60
N ILE A 87 -1.21 -1.41 -11.09
CA ILE A 87 0.18 -1.36 -10.60
C ILE A 87 0.31 -2.16 -9.30
N PHE A 88 -0.66 -2.04 -8.39
CA PHE A 88 -0.74 -2.86 -7.19
C PHE A 88 -0.86 -4.35 -7.53
N GLU A 89 -1.71 -4.70 -8.50
CA GLU A 89 -1.88 -6.08 -8.94
C GLU A 89 -0.58 -6.67 -9.52
N GLU A 90 0.12 -5.92 -10.38
CA GLU A 90 1.40 -6.35 -10.93
C GLU A 90 2.46 -6.53 -9.82
N ARG A 91 2.46 -5.66 -8.81
CA ARG A 91 3.37 -5.81 -7.66
C ARG A 91 3.04 -7.04 -6.83
N ARG A 92 1.75 -7.33 -6.62
CA ARG A 92 1.27 -8.52 -5.93
C ARG A 92 1.67 -9.81 -6.64
N GLU A 93 1.50 -9.86 -7.96
CA GLU A 93 1.89 -11.01 -8.79
C GLU A 93 3.40 -11.28 -8.74
N ARG A 94 4.23 -10.23 -8.86
CA ARG A 94 5.70 -10.37 -8.77
C ARG A 94 6.15 -10.93 -7.42
N ILE A 95 5.57 -10.45 -6.32
CA ILE A 95 5.89 -10.90 -4.97
C ILE A 95 5.47 -12.36 -4.78
N SER A 96 4.23 -12.70 -5.14
CA SER A 96 3.70 -14.07 -5.00
C SER A 96 4.45 -15.09 -5.87
N GLY A 97 4.78 -14.74 -7.11
CA GLY A 97 5.60 -15.57 -8.00
C GLY A 97 7.02 -15.83 -7.46
N SER A 98 7.63 -14.84 -6.79
CA SER A 98 8.93 -14.99 -6.13
C SER A 98 8.88 -16.00 -4.98
N ILE A 99 7.81 -15.97 -4.17
CA ILE A 99 7.62 -16.89 -3.04
C ILE A 99 7.43 -18.33 -3.54
N LEU A 100 6.57 -18.53 -4.56
CA LEU A 100 6.35 -19.84 -5.16
C LEU A 100 7.64 -20.44 -5.74
N SER A 101 8.48 -19.60 -6.35
CA SER A 101 9.77 -20.01 -6.89
C SER A 101 10.74 -20.48 -5.80
N ARG A 102 10.78 -19.79 -4.65
CA ARG A 102 11.62 -20.18 -3.50
C ARG A 102 11.14 -21.47 -2.84
N LEU A 103 9.84 -21.64 -2.66
CA LEU A 103 9.27 -22.88 -2.11
C LEU A 103 9.54 -24.07 -3.01
N ARG A 104 9.42 -23.91 -4.33
CA ARG A 104 9.75 -24.97 -5.30
C ARG A 104 11.23 -25.36 -5.29
N ALA A 105 12.13 -24.41 -4.99
CA ALA A 105 13.56 -24.69 -4.88
C ALA A 105 13.96 -25.53 -3.65
N MET A 106 13.08 -25.65 -2.64
CA MET A 106 13.33 -26.43 -1.42
C MET A 106 12.76 -27.87 -1.47
N VAL A 107 12.04 -28.24 -2.53
CA VAL A 107 11.54 -29.60 -2.72
C VAL A 107 12.49 -30.35 -3.68
N PRO A 108 13.21 -31.40 -3.23
CA PRO A 108 13.97 -32.25 -4.14
C PRO A 108 13.01 -33.03 -5.05
N PHE A 109 13.39 -33.17 -6.32
CA PHE A 109 12.62 -33.82 -7.39
C PHE A 109 12.29 -35.28 -7.08
#